data_AF-B4FSY8-F1
#
_entry.id   AF-B4FSY8-F1
#
_cell.length_a   1.000
_cell.length_b   1.000
_cell.length_c   1.000
_cell.angle_alpha   90.00
_cell.angle_beta   90.00
_cell.angle_gamma   90.00
#
_symmetry.space_group_name_H-M   'P 1'
#
loop_
_entity.id
_entity.type
_entity.pdbx_description
1 polymer ?
#
loop_
_entity_poly.entity_id
_entity_poly.type
_entity_poly.pdbx_seq_one_letter_code
_entity_poly.pdbx_strand_id
1 'polypeptide(L)'
;MACSAHLVSQSLYSSHRASPGGPRNLRSQGRPPARASPSARPGSRVSGCRGVSLRVAASFEQGRRQVEVSYDPQARFNQIADQIDKDAGMTRLNLFSPCKINVFLRITGKRPDGFHDLASLFHVISLGDTIKFSLSPSKSRDRLSTNVPGVPVDESNLIIKALNLYRQKTGTNNFFWIHLDKKVPTGAGLGGGSSNAATALWAANQFAGCIASEKDLQEWSGEIGSDIPFFFSRGAAYCTGRGEIVQDIPNPLPENLPMVLIKPPEACSTAEVYKRFRLEQTSQADPMTLLEEITQWDITRCLC
;
A
#
# COMPACT_ATOMS: atom_id res chain seq x y z
N MET A 1 -14.37 -44.91 22.07
CA MET A 1 -13.11 -44.20 22.37
C MET A 1 -13.20 -42.83 21.68
N ALA A 2 -13.75 -41.74 22.23
CA ALA A 2 -13.64 -41.06 23.53
C ALA A 2 -12.28 -40.38 23.78
N CYS A 3 -12.26 -39.05 23.60
CA CYS A 3 -11.46 -37.96 24.21
C CYS A 3 -11.17 -36.90 23.11
N SER A 4 -11.77 -35.72 23.02
CA SER A 4 -12.26 -34.71 23.97
C SER A 4 -11.16 -34.05 24.81
N ALA A 5 -10.87 -32.77 24.51
CA ALA A 5 -10.39 -31.77 25.46
C ALA A 5 -10.77 -30.36 24.97
N HIS A 6 -11.75 -29.78 25.65
CA HIS A 6 -12.15 -28.38 25.66
C HIS A 6 -11.52 -27.70 26.89
N LEU A 7 -11.21 -26.39 26.79
CA LEU A 7 -11.15 -25.38 27.87
C LEU A 7 -10.79 -24.05 27.17
N VAL A 8 -11.72 -23.15 26.82
CA VAL A 8 -12.52 -22.21 27.63
C VAL A 8 -11.68 -21.23 28.46
N SER A 9 -11.74 -19.95 28.05
CA SER A 9 -11.92 -18.82 28.96
C SER A 9 -12.81 -17.77 28.27
N GLN A 10 -14.05 -17.64 28.76
CA GLN A 10 -14.88 -16.43 28.66
C GLN A 10 -14.25 -15.35 29.58
N SER A 11 -14.62 -14.06 29.64
CA SER A 11 -15.90 -13.37 29.55
C SER A 11 -15.64 -11.84 29.65
N LEU A 12 -16.72 -11.06 29.50
CA LEU A 12 -16.97 -9.66 29.96
C LEU A 12 -16.80 -8.57 28.87
N TYR A 13 -17.78 -7.74 28.49
CA TYR A 13 -19.08 -7.36 29.08
C TYR A 13 -20.10 -6.84 28.03
N SER A 14 -21.36 -7.15 28.34
CA SER A 14 -22.69 -6.62 27.98
C SER A 14 -22.93 -5.48 26.98
N SER A 15 -23.73 -5.83 25.96
CA SER A 15 -25.10 -5.33 25.64
C SER A 15 -25.59 -3.99 26.21
N HIS A 16 -26.17 -3.15 25.33
CA HIS A 16 -27.51 -2.58 25.57
C HIS A 16 -28.27 -2.27 24.26
N ARG A 17 -29.50 -2.78 24.21
CA ARG A 17 -30.56 -2.54 23.21
C ARG A 17 -31.26 -1.21 23.46
N ALA A 18 -31.83 -0.66 22.39
CA ALA A 18 -32.60 0.58 22.34
C ALA A 18 -34.11 0.40 22.67
N SER A 19 -34.76 1.58 22.84
CA SER A 19 -36.18 1.94 22.64
C SER A 19 -37.04 2.14 23.92
N PRO A 20 -38.19 2.86 23.86
CA PRO A 20 -38.29 4.33 23.88
C PRO A 20 -39.36 4.87 24.87
N GLY A 21 -39.45 6.20 25.08
CA GLY A 21 -40.63 6.85 25.67
C GLY A 21 -40.36 8.13 26.47
N GLY A 22 -40.94 9.26 26.04
CA GLY A 22 -41.25 10.40 26.93
C GLY A 22 -42.66 10.25 27.55
N PRO A 23 -43.30 11.29 28.13
CA PRO A 23 -42.86 12.69 28.29
C PRO A 23 -43.22 13.35 29.67
N ARG A 24 -42.92 14.66 29.79
CA ARG A 24 -43.62 15.75 30.55
C ARG A 24 -43.34 16.02 32.05
N ASN A 25 -42.76 17.23 32.27
CA ASN A 25 -43.29 18.40 33.02
C ASN A 25 -43.04 18.64 34.54
N LEU A 26 -42.71 19.93 34.79
CA LEU A 26 -43.07 20.86 35.90
C LEU A 26 -42.05 21.18 37.02
N ARG A 27 -41.62 22.47 37.03
CA ARG A 27 -41.56 23.49 38.13
C ARG A 27 -40.77 23.14 39.42
N SER A 28 -40.09 24.01 40.16
CA SER A 28 -40.06 25.48 40.29
C SER A 28 -38.93 25.93 41.26
N GLN A 29 -38.36 27.11 40.97
CA GLN A 29 -37.93 28.21 41.87
C GLN A 29 -36.84 28.07 42.97
N GLY A 30 -35.92 29.05 42.95
CA GLY A 30 -35.03 29.47 44.06
C GLY A 30 -33.80 30.26 43.58
N ARG A 31 -33.72 31.57 43.88
CA ARG A 31 -32.66 32.56 43.55
C ARG A 31 -32.40 33.41 44.84
N PRO A 32 -31.42 34.33 44.93
CA PRO A 32 -29.93 34.30 44.83
C PRO A 32 -29.32 35.03 46.10
N PRO A 33 -28.22 35.83 46.12
CA PRO A 33 -27.06 36.09 45.21
C PRO A 33 -25.67 35.94 45.91
N ALA A 34 -24.50 35.99 45.24
CA ALA A 34 -23.80 37.23 44.86
C ALA A 34 -22.50 37.04 44.05
N ARG A 35 -22.21 38.11 43.27
CA ARG A 35 -20.96 38.60 42.64
C ARG A 35 -20.51 38.15 41.23
N ALA A 36 -20.67 39.12 40.32
CA ALA A 36 -20.10 39.43 39.00
C ALA A 36 -18.58 39.20 38.84
N SER A 37 -17.91 39.13 37.68
CA SER A 37 -18.10 39.06 36.20
C SER A 37 -16.64 39.18 35.60
N PRO A 38 -16.31 39.12 34.28
CA PRO A 38 -17.13 38.89 33.08
C PRO A 38 -16.56 37.87 32.03
N SER A 39 -17.46 37.50 31.10
CA SER A 39 -17.30 37.28 29.64
C SER A 39 -16.32 36.23 29.06
N ALA A 40 -16.88 35.15 28.51
CA ALA A 40 -16.87 34.83 27.06
C ALA A 40 -17.63 33.49 26.78
N ARG A 41 -18.40 33.44 25.68
CA ARG A 41 -19.05 32.25 25.08
C ARG A 41 -19.15 32.50 23.57
N PRO A 42 -19.43 31.51 22.69
CA PRO A 42 -19.31 30.04 22.85
C PRO A 42 -18.74 29.31 21.60
N GLY A 43 -18.44 28.02 21.73
CA GLY A 43 -18.77 27.01 20.70
C GLY A 43 -17.62 26.34 19.94
N SER A 44 -17.31 25.10 20.28
CA SER A 44 -17.61 23.94 19.41
C SER A 44 -17.25 22.64 20.14
N ARG A 45 -18.26 21.77 20.30
CA ARG A 45 -18.05 20.37 20.67
C ARG A 45 -17.65 19.64 19.39
N VAL A 46 -16.42 19.15 19.33
CA VAL A 46 -16.07 18.08 18.39
C VAL A 46 -16.04 16.78 19.18
N SER A 47 -16.96 15.90 18.81
CA SER A 47 -17.03 14.51 19.23
C SER A 47 -15.74 13.80 18.83
N GLY A 48 -14.87 13.49 19.80
CA GLY A 48 -13.67 12.71 19.58
C GLY A 48 -14.01 11.30 19.11
N CYS A 49 -13.74 11.00 17.84
CA CYS A 49 -13.72 9.64 17.34
C CYS A 49 -12.53 8.89 17.94
N ARG A 50 -12.78 7.63 18.30
CA ARG A 50 -11.83 6.73 18.98
C ARG A 50 -10.56 6.56 18.15
N GLY A 51 -9.42 6.71 18.80
CA GLY A 51 -8.10 6.75 18.18
C GLY A 51 -7.62 5.42 17.60
N VAL A 52 -6.79 5.53 16.56
CA VAL A 52 -5.94 4.47 16.01
C VAL A 52 -4.61 4.48 16.77
N SER A 53 -4.10 3.31 17.17
CA SER A 53 -2.87 3.21 17.93
C SER A 53 -1.63 3.23 17.03
N LEU A 54 -0.82 4.29 17.14
CA LEU A 54 0.58 4.30 16.70
C LEU A 54 1.45 3.60 17.74
N ARG A 55 2.34 2.69 17.32
CA ARG A 55 3.47 2.24 18.15
C ARG A 55 4.75 2.89 17.64
N VAL A 56 5.14 3.99 18.28
CA VAL A 56 6.48 4.55 18.16
C VAL A 56 7.31 3.91 19.26
N ALA A 57 8.22 3.00 18.91
CA ALA A 57 9.22 2.49 19.83
C ALA A 57 10.49 3.32 19.64
N ALA A 58 10.80 4.17 20.62
CA ALA A 58 12.09 4.84 20.71
C ALA A 58 12.94 4.06 21.74
N SER A 59 14.01 3.41 21.28
CA SER A 59 15.03 2.86 22.17
C SER A 59 16.28 3.74 22.15
N PHE A 60 16.81 4.00 23.34
CA PHE A 60 18.08 4.70 23.53
C PHE A 60 19.17 3.64 23.73
N GLU A 61 20.00 3.42 22.70
CA GLU A 61 21.32 2.82 22.90
C GLU A 61 22.38 3.70 22.21
N GLN A 62 23.41 4.07 22.98
CA GLN A 62 24.64 4.71 22.51
C GLN A 62 24.45 5.95 21.61
N GLY A 63 23.69 6.94 22.07
CA GLY A 63 23.73 8.31 21.52
C GLY A 63 23.17 8.51 20.10
N ARG A 64 22.54 7.50 19.49
CA ARG A 64 21.81 7.62 18.21
C ARG A 64 20.33 7.29 18.43
N ARG A 65 19.46 8.25 18.09
CA ARG A 65 18.01 8.07 18.10
C ARG A 65 17.62 7.11 16.96
N GLN A 66 17.24 5.88 17.29
CA GLN A 66 16.69 4.94 16.31
C GLN A 66 15.19 5.21 16.19
N VAL A 67 14.75 5.58 14.99
CA VAL A 67 13.33 5.76 14.67
C VAL A 67 12.92 4.59 13.78
N GLU A 68 12.08 3.69 14.30
CA GLU A 68 11.43 2.65 13.50
C GLU A 68 10.05 3.18 13.07
N VAL A 69 9.90 3.45 11.78
CA VAL A 69 8.60 3.80 11.18
C VAL A 69 8.01 2.52 10.59
N SER A 70 6.88 2.08 11.13
CA SER A 70 6.06 0.98 10.61
C SER A 70 4.90 1.57 9.82
N TYR A 71 4.82 1.24 8.53
CA TYR A 71 3.82 1.79 7.61
C TYR A 71 2.60 0.86 7.45
N ASP A 72 1.39 1.39 7.64
CA ASP A 72 0.11 0.73 7.39
C ASP A 72 -0.58 1.34 6.14
N PRO A 73 -0.90 0.56 5.09
CA PRO A 73 -1.62 1.03 3.92
C PRO A 73 -2.99 1.65 4.19
N GLN A 74 -3.72 1.21 5.23
CA GLN A 74 -5.00 1.85 5.60
C GLN A 74 -4.79 3.27 6.13
N ALA A 75 -3.57 3.60 6.55
CA ALA A 75 -3.17 4.93 7.01
C ALA A 75 -2.43 5.75 5.93
N ARG A 76 -2.33 5.29 4.67
CA ARG A 76 -1.63 6.04 3.57
C ARG A 76 -2.17 7.46 3.38
N PHE A 77 -3.39 7.79 3.84
CA PHE A 77 -4.04 9.08 3.57
C PHE A 77 -3.90 10.17 4.63
N ASN A 78 -3.31 9.92 5.81
CA ASN A 78 -3.27 10.94 6.88
C ASN A 78 -1.84 11.41 7.22
N GLN A 79 -1.42 12.51 6.57
CA GLN A 79 -0.71 13.69 7.12
C GLN A 79 0.32 13.55 8.28
N ILE A 80 1.12 12.48 8.38
CA ILE A 80 2.09 12.33 9.50
C ILE A 80 3.53 12.01 9.03
N ALA A 81 3.85 12.13 7.75
CA ALA A 81 5.27 12.25 7.34
C ALA A 81 5.87 13.62 7.72
N ASP A 82 5.02 14.61 7.97
CA ASP A 82 5.40 16.01 8.21
C ASP A 82 5.90 16.32 9.63
N GLN A 83 5.91 15.34 10.55
CA GLN A 83 6.22 15.56 11.98
C GLN A 83 7.46 14.83 12.52
N ILE A 84 8.26 14.18 11.66
CA ILE A 84 9.52 13.57 12.12
C ILE A 84 10.61 14.66 12.13
N ASP A 85 11.15 14.92 13.33
CA ASP A 85 12.26 15.85 13.61
C ASP A 85 13.30 15.85 12.48
N LYS A 86 13.50 17.01 11.84
CA LYS A 86 14.52 17.25 10.79
C LYS A 86 15.97 16.94 11.24
N ASP A 87 16.19 16.70 12.54
CA ASP A 87 17.51 16.54 13.15
C ASP A 87 17.85 15.09 13.56
N ALA A 88 16.91 14.15 13.50
CA ALA A 88 17.20 12.73 13.78
C ALA A 88 17.42 11.96 12.47
N GLY A 89 18.68 11.68 12.13
CA GLY A 89 19.02 10.90 10.95
C GLY A 89 18.29 9.56 10.93
N MET A 90 17.41 9.36 9.94
CA MET A 90 16.66 8.12 9.77
C MET A 90 17.65 6.99 9.48
N THR A 91 17.68 5.97 10.33
CA THR A 91 18.65 4.87 10.21
C THR A 91 18.03 3.58 9.69
N ARG A 92 16.71 3.39 9.88
CA ARG A 92 15.98 2.19 9.51
C ARG A 92 14.54 2.50 9.08
N LEU A 93 14.02 1.72 8.15
CA LEU A 93 12.61 1.75 7.71
C LEU A 93 12.07 0.32 7.66
N ASN A 94 10.81 0.13 8.06
CA ASN A 94 10.10 -1.13 7.92
C ASN A 94 8.79 -0.88 7.17
N LEU A 95 8.75 -1.28 5.90
CA LEU A 95 7.73 -0.86 4.94
C LEU A 95 6.92 -2.04 4.45
N PHE A 96 5.60 -1.85 4.39
CA PHE A 96 4.71 -2.77 3.70
C PHE A 96 4.72 -2.50 2.19
N SER A 97 4.75 -3.58 1.40
CA SER A 97 4.81 -3.56 -0.05
C SER A 97 3.59 -4.32 -0.60
N PRO A 98 2.48 -3.63 -0.95
CA PRO A 98 1.21 -4.26 -1.32
C PRO A 98 1.32 -4.99 -2.66
N CYS A 99 0.50 -6.01 -2.89
CA CYS A 99 0.29 -6.55 -4.23
C CYS A 99 -0.84 -5.84 -4.95
N LYS A 100 -0.97 -6.17 -6.24
CA LYS A 100 -2.10 -5.78 -7.07
C LYS A 100 -2.80 -6.98 -7.68
N ILE A 101 -4.01 -6.73 -8.13
CA ILE A 101 -4.73 -7.55 -9.10
C ILE A 101 -5.05 -6.70 -10.32
N ASN A 102 -5.28 -7.39 -11.44
CA ASN A 102 -5.91 -6.79 -12.61
C ASN A 102 -7.40 -7.14 -12.52
N VAL A 103 -8.25 -6.15 -12.24
CA VAL A 103 -9.71 -6.35 -12.20
C VAL A 103 -10.21 -6.77 -13.58
N PHE A 104 -9.67 -6.15 -14.62
CA PHE A 104 -9.71 -6.64 -15.98
C PHE A 104 -8.36 -6.39 -16.65
N LEU A 105 -8.03 -7.13 -17.70
CA LEU A 105 -6.86 -6.91 -18.54
C LEU A 105 -7.24 -7.10 -20.01
N ARG A 106 -7.07 -6.07 -20.82
CA ARG A 106 -7.21 -6.10 -22.27
C ARG A 106 -5.86 -5.88 -22.90
N ILE A 107 -5.48 -6.72 -23.86
CA ILE A 107 -4.38 -6.42 -24.76
C ILE A 107 -4.98 -5.77 -26.01
N THR A 108 -4.54 -4.57 -26.34
CA THR A 108 -5.12 -3.74 -27.41
C THR A 108 -4.30 -3.77 -28.69
N GLY A 109 -3.02 -4.12 -28.61
CA GLY A 109 -2.16 -4.21 -29.79
C GLY A 109 -0.79 -4.82 -29.50
N LYS A 110 -0.09 -5.25 -30.55
CA LYS A 110 1.32 -5.63 -30.47
C LYS A 110 2.18 -4.45 -30.91
N ARG A 111 3.24 -4.16 -30.14
CA ARG A 111 4.11 -3.01 -30.37
C ARG A 111 5.35 -3.39 -31.18
N PRO A 112 5.97 -2.43 -31.90
CA PRO A 112 7.24 -2.65 -32.59
C PRO A 112 8.41 -2.98 -31.65
N ASP A 113 8.35 -2.53 -30.40
CA ASP A 113 9.38 -2.75 -29.36
C ASP A 113 9.34 -4.16 -28.74
N GLY A 114 8.47 -5.05 -29.23
CA GLY A 114 8.32 -6.41 -28.75
C GLY A 114 7.37 -6.57 -27.56
N PHE A 115 6.85 -5.47 -27.01
CA PHE A 115 5.80 -5.49 -25.99
C PHE A 115 4.40 -5.50 -26.62
N HIS A 116 3.39 -5.39 -25.76
CA HIS A 116 2.00 -5.21 -26.16
C HIS A 116 1.44 -3.96 -25.49
N ASP A 117 0.58 -3.25 -26.21
CA ASP A 117 -0.29 -2.26 -25.60
C ASP A 117 -1.41 -2.98 -24.86
N LEU A 118 -1.71 -2.49 -23.66
CA LEU A 118 -2.74 -3.00 -22.79
C LEU A 118 -3.60 -1.87 -22.22
N ALA A 119 -4.76 -2.25 -21.72
CA ALA A 119 -5.67 -1.45 -20.93
C ALA A 119 -6.17 -2.31 -19.76
N SER A 120 -6.00 -1.83 -18.54
CA SER A 120 -6.29 -2.64 -17.36
C SER A 120 -6.65 -1.76 -16.16
N LEU A 121 -7.66 -2.15 -15.40
CA LEU A 121 -7.89 -1.59 -14.08
C LEU A 121 -7.04 -2.36 -13.06
N PHE A 122 -5.98 -1.73 -12.57
CA PHE A 122 -5.17 -2.27 -11.48
C PHE A 122 -5.77 -1.85 -10.14
N HIS A 123 -5.69 -2.74 -9.16
CA HIS A 123 -6.16 -2.47 -7.80
C HIS A 123 -5.22 -3.12 -6.79
N VAL A 124 -4.76 -2.36 -5.78
CA VAL A 124 -3.95 -2.90 -4.69
C VAL A 124 -4.80 -3.75 -3.76
N ILE A 125 -4.21 -4.76 -3.15
CA ILE A 125 -4.90 -5.62 -2.18
C ILE A 125 -4.13 -5.63 -0.85
N SER A 126 -4.79 -6.09 0.21
CA SER A 126 -4.20 -6.17 1.55
C SER A 126 -3.11 -7.24 1.71
N LEU A 127 -2.93 -8.12 0.70
CA LEU A 127 -1.79 -9.02 0.62
C LEU A 127 -0.55 -8.27 0.15
N GLY A 128 0.58 -8.46 0.83
CA GLY A 128 1.85 -7.83 0.46
C GLY A 128 3.04 -8.41 1.20
N ASP A 129 4.22 -7.94 0.81
CA ASP A 129 5.49 -8.26 1.44
C ASP A 129 5.85 -7.21 2.50
N THR A 130 6.83 -7.50 3.35
CA THR A 130 7.40 -6.53 4.29
C THR A 130 8.89 -6.38 4.01
N ILE A 131 9.37 -5.13 3.90
CA ILE A 131 10.76 -4.84 3.54
C ILE A 131 11.38 -3.94 4.60
N LYS A 132 12.49 -4.43 5.16
CA LYS A 132 13.29 -3.68 6.11
C LYS A 132 14.48 -3.09 5.40
N PHE A 133 14.69 -1.78 5.54
CA PHE A 133 15.84 -1.06 5.03
C PHE A 133 16.65 -0.49 6.18
N SER A 134 17.97 -0.49 6.04
CA SER A 134 18.88 0.25 6.91
C SER A 134 20.07 0.74 6.11
N LEU A 135 20.63 1.89 6.47
CA LEU A 135 21.83 2.38 5.81
C LEU A 135 22.98 1.39 6.01
N SER A 136 23.64 1.04 4.91
CA SER A 136 24.80 0.18 4.95
C SER A 136 25.98 0.94 5.57
N PRO A 137 26.71 0.35 6.52
CA PRO A 137 27.99 0.89 6.96
C PRO A 137 29.03 0.94 5.83
N SER A 138 28.86 0.09 4.81
CA SER A 138 29.73 0.00 3.64
C SER A 138 29.13 0.83 2.50
N LYS A 139 29.80 1.91 2.10
CA LYS A 139 29.36 2.75 0.96
C LYS A 139 29.75 2.16 -0.40
N SER A 140 29.55 0.86 -0.61
CA SER A 140 30.05 0.17 -1.81
C SER A 140 29.07 -0.78 -2.46
N ARG A 141 28.11 -1.36 -1.72
CA ARG A 141 27.09 -2.26 -2.29
C ARG A 141 25.89 -2.39 -1.38
N ASP A 142 24.74 -2.60 -2.01
CA ASP A 142 23.54 -3.05 -1.32
C ASP A 142 23.70 -4.51 -0.90
N ARG A 143 23.10 -4.90 0.23
CA ARG A 143 22.99 -6.31 0.65
C ARG A 143 21.54 -6.67 0.84
N LEU A 144 21.01 -7.51 -0.04
CA LEU A 144 19.66 -8.02 0.05
C LEU A 144 19.65 -9.43 0.64
N SER A 145 18.69 -9.69 1.52
CA SER A 145 18.38 -11.00 2.06
C SER A 145 16.87 -11.22 2.04
N THR A 146 16.43 -12.48 2.12
CA THR A 146 15.02 -12.82 2.15
C THR A 146 14.79 -14.13 2.89
N ASN A 147 13.58 -14.33 3.42
CA ASN A 147 13.12 -15.55 4.08
C ASN A 147 12.76 -16.69 3.10
N VAL A 148 12.62 -16.41 1.80
CA VAL A 148 12.21 -17.42 0.80
C VAL A 148 13.38 -17.81 -0.10
N PRO A 149 13.77 -19.10 -0.15
CA PRO A 149 14.83 -19.55 -1.05
C PRO A 149 14.42 -19.42 -2.53
N GLY A 150 15.40 -19.21 -3.41
CA GLY A 150 15.20 -19.11 -4.86
C GLY A 150 14.72 -17.75 -5.37
N VAL A 151 14.40 -16.81 -4.48
CA VAL A 151 14.25 -15.39 -4.87
C VAL A 151 15.65 -14.81 -5.09
N PRO A 152 15.96 -14.23 -6.26
CA PRO A 152 17.28 -13.64 -6.52
C PRO A 152 17.59 -12.55 -5.50
N VAL A 153 18.83 -12.51 -4.99
CA VAL A 153 19.30 -11.47 -4.06
C VAL A 153 20.47 -10.67 -4.64
N ASP A 154 20.68 -10.79 -5.95
CA ASP A 154 21.73 -10.12 -6.72
C ASP A 154 21.15 -8.96 -7.57
N GLU A 155 21.96 -8.45 -8.50
CA GLU A 155 21.62 -7.34 -9.41
C GLU A 155 20.41 -7.63 -10.32
N SER A 156 19.97 -8.89 -10.44
CA SER A 156 18.76 -9.21 -11.20
C SER A 156 17.48 -8.82 -10.45
N ASN A 157 17.53 -8.70 -9.11
CA ASN A 157 16.39 -8.36 -8.27
C ASN A 157 15.93 -6.90 -8.49
N LEU A 158 14.62 -6.69 -8.63
CA LEU A 158 14.04 -5.38 -8.89
C LEU A 158 14.26 -4.36 -7.75
N ILE A 159 14.42 -4.80 -6.50
CA ILE A 159 14.82 -3.93 -5.37
C ILE A 159 16.20 -3.34 -5.65
N ILE A 160 17.18 -4.17 -6.03
CA ILE A 160 18.55 -3.72 -6.29
C ILE A 160 18.56 -2.80 -7.52
N LYS A 161 17.84 -3.16 -8.59
CA LYS A 161 17.67 -2.30 -9.77
C LYS A 161 17.06 -0.94 -9.45
N ALA A 162 16.05 -0.90 -8.58
CA ALA A 162 15.45 0.35 -8.10
C ALA A 162 16.46 1.23 -7.35
N LEU A 163 17.24 0.66 -6.43
CA LEU A 163 18.25 1.40 -5.68
C LEU A 163 19.37 1.92 -6.60
N ASN A 164 19.81 1.11 -7.57
CA ASN A 164 20.77 1.53 -8.59
C ASN A 164 20.22 2.68 -9.45
N LEU A 165 18.98 2.57 -9.93
CA LEU A 165 18.32 3.60 -10.71
C LEU A 165 18.19 4.90 -9.92
N TYR A 166 17.77 4.83 -8.64
CA TYR A 166 17.66 6.00 -7.79
C TYR A 166 19.00 6.73 -7.65
N ARG A 167 20.09 5.99 -7.40
CA ARG A 167 21.45 6.57 -7.34
C ARG A 167 21.85 7.20 -8.67
N GLN A 168 21.57 6.54 -9.79
CA GLN A 168 21.86 7.06 -11.13
C GLN A 168 21.13 8.38 -11.40
N LYS A 169 19.86 8.50 -11.00
CA LYS A 169 19.03 9.70 -11.24
C LYS A 169 19.38 10.87 -10.32
N THR A 170 19.87 10.58 -9.11
CA THR A 170 20.04 11.61 -8.06
C THR A 170 21.49 11.94 -7.72
N GLY A 171 22.45 11.10 -8.14
CA GLY A 171 23.85 11.22 -7.72
C GLY A 171 24.09 10.87 -6.24
N THR A 172 23.08 10.36 -5.53
CA THR A 172 23.24 9.92 -4.15
C THR A 172 24.15 8.69 -4.06
N ASN A 173 24.84 8.55 -2.92
CA ASN A 173 25.77 7.44 -2.68
C ASN A 173 25.39 6.63 -1.43
N ASN A 174 24.08 6.46 -1.24
CA ASN A 174 23.53 5.65 -0.16
C ASN A 174 23.39 4.19 -0.62
N PHE A 175 23.86 3.29 0.22
CA PHE A 175 23.69 1.85 0.07
C PHE A 175 22.96 1.31 1.28
N PHE A 176 22.30 0.17 1.12
CA PHE A 176 21.38 -0.35 2.10
C PHE A 176 21.67 -1.80 2.45
N TRP A 177 21.40 -2.17 3.69
CA TRP A 177 21.08 -3.55 4.04
C TRP A 177 19.57 -3.70 4.02
N ILE A 178 19.10 -4.66 3.23
CA ILE A 178 17.70 -4.92 2.95
C ILE A 178 17.35 -6.34 3.39
N HIS A 179 16.23 -6.50 4.08
CA HIS A 179 15.61 -7.80 4.32
C HIS A 179 14.17 -7.79 3.80
N LEU A 180 13.90 -8.69 2.87
CA LEU A 180 12.58 -8.92 2.28
C LEU A 180 11.92 -10.13 2.96
N ASP A 181 10.92 -9.87 3.80
CA ASP A 181 9.97 -10.87 4.27
C ASP A 181 8.88 -11.05 3.21
N LYS A 182 9.09 -12.07 2.36
CA LYS A 182 8.23 -12.37 1.22
C LYS A 182 7.09 -13.30 1.63
N LYS A 183 5.87 -12.83 1.41
CA LYS A 183 4.61 -13.57 1.60
C LYS A 183 3.88 -13.74 0.27
N VAL A 184 4.10 -12.82 -0.66
CA VAL A 184 3.50 -12.86 -1.99
C VAL A 184 4.14 -13.96 -2.81
N PRO A 185 3.36 -14.91 -3.36
CA PRO A 185 3.92 -15.97 -4.18
C PRO A 185 4.60 -15.42 -5.45
N THR A 186 5.84 -15.86 -5.70
CA THR A 186 6.56 -15.54 -6.93
C THR A 186 5.84 -16.12 -8.15
N GLY A 187 5.78 -15.37 -9.25
CA GLY A 187 5.17 -15.84 -10.51
C GLY A 187 3.64 -15.94 -10.51
N ALA A 188 2.96 -15.33 -9.52
CA ALA A 188 1.50 -15.37 -9.38
C ALA A 188 0.75 -14.25 -10.14
N GLY A 189 1.44 -13.38 -10.89
CA GLY A 189 0.81 -12.25 -11.59
C GLY A 189 0.39 -11.07 -10.68
N LEU A 190 0.70 -11.13 -9.39
CA LEU A 190 0.26 -10.16 -8.37
C LEU A 190 1.12 -8.89 -8.27
N GLY A 191 2.12 -8.73 -9.13
CA GLY A 191 2.99 -7.54 -9.13
C GLY A 191 3.88 -7.38 -7.90
N GLY A 192 4.09 -8.42 -7.08
CA GLY A 192 4.87 -8.31 -5.83
C GLY A 192 6.30 -7.78 -6.02
N GLY A 193 7.03 -8.27 -7.02
CA GLY A 193 8.37 -7.76 -7.31
C GLY A 193 8.38 -6.29 -7.76
N SER A 194 7.37 -5.88 -8.53
CA SER A 194 7.19 -4.50 -8.96
C SER A 194 6.88 -3.59 -7.78
N SER A 195 6.01 -4.03 -6.86
CA SER A 195 5.75 -3.32 -5.62
C SER A 195 7.01 -3.17 -4.77
N ASN A 196 7.80 -4.23 -4.64
CA ASN A 196 9.03 -4.19 -3.85
C ASN A 196 10.01 -3.14 -4.39
N ALA A 197 10.08 -2.98 -5.72
CA ALA A 197 10.90 -1.96 -6.38
C ALA A 197 10.38 -0.53 -6.14
N ALA A 198 9.07 -0.31 -6.25
CA ALA A 198 8.48 0.99 -5.92
C ALA A 198 8.74 1.36 -4.45
N THR A 199 8.57 0.40 -3.53
CA THR A 199 8.89 0.57 -2.10
C THR A 199 10.37 0.89 -1.90
N ALA A 200 11.28 0.29 -2.66
CA ALA A 200 12.72 0.56 -2.59
C ALA A 200 13.09 1.97 -3.11
N LEU A 201 12.51 2.41 -4.23
CA LEU A 201 12.66 3.78 -4.74
C LEU A 201 12.18 4.81 -3.70
N TRP A 202 11.01 4.57 -3.13
CA TRP A 202 10.45 5.44 -2.10
C TRP A 202 11.34 5.47 -0.85
N ALA A 203 11.80 4.32 -0.36
CA ALA A 203 12.69 4.22 0.79
C ALA A 203 14.00 4.99 0.55
N ALA A 204 14.64 4.78 -0.60
CA ALA A 204 15.86 5.49 -0.97
C ALA A 204 15.66 7.02 -0.96
N ASN A 205 14.49 7.47 -1.45
CA ASN A 205 14.13 8.88 -1.41
C ASN A 205 13.97 9.43 0.01
N GLN A 206 13.34 8.68 0.92
CA GLN A 206 13.24 9.08 2.33
C GLN A 206 14.63 9.23 2.98
N PHE A 207 15.53 8.26 2.76
CA PHE A 207 16.89 8.32 3.30
C PHE A 207 17.75 9.43 2.69
N ALA A 208 17.40 9.92 1.50
CA ALA A 208 18.06 11.05 0.85
C ALA A 208 17.45 12.42 1.20
N GLY A 209 16.43 12.47 2.06
CA GLY A 209 15.76 13.72 2.43
C GLY A 209 14.74 14.19 1.40
N CYS A 210 14.11 13.27 0.67
CA CYS A 210 13.02 13.51 -0.28
C CYS A 210 13.38 14.49 -1.42
N ILE A 211 14.59 14.34 -1.98
CA ILE A 211 15.09 15.19 -3.07
C ILE A 211 14.34 15.01 -4.40
N ALA A 212 13.69 13.86 -4.60
CA ALA A 212 12.84 13.59 -5.77
C ALA A 212 11.36 13.69 -5.39
N SER A 213 10.52 14.23 -6.28
CA SER A 213 9.08 14.19 -6.11
C SER A 213 8.53 12.79 -6.34
N GLU A 214 7.32 12.51 -5.84
CA GLU A 214 6.65 11.22 -6.11
C GLU A 214 6.43 10.97 -7.60
N LYS A 215 6.14 12.05 -8.35
CA LYS A 215 6.01 12.01 -9.81
C LYS A 215 7.33 11.58 -10.48
N ASP A 216 8.46 12.10 -10.02
CA ASP A 216 9.77 11.70 -10.54
C ASP A 216 10.02 10.20 -10.31
N LEU A 217 9.72 9.71 -9.09
CA LEU A 217 9.85 8.29 -8.75
C LEU A 217 8.95 7.42 -9.64
N GLN A 218 7.71 7.84 -9.86
CA GLN A 218 6.76 7.16 -10.72
C GLN A 218 7.28 7.07 -12.17
N GLU A 219 7.74 8.19 -12.74
CA GLU A 219 8.29 8.24 -14.10
C GLU A 219 9.53 7.36 -14.25
N TRP A 220 10.52 7.47 -13.36
CA TRP A 220 11.75 6.66 -13.42
C TRP A 220 11.45 5.17 -13.29
N SER A 221 10.48 4.81 -12.45
CA SER A 221 10.16 3.41 -12.19
C SER A 221 9.70 2.64 -13.43
N GLY A 222 9.14 3.32 -14.44
CA GLY A 222 8.76 2.72 -15.71
C GLY A 222 9.93 2.18 -16.53
N GLU A 223 11.18 2.60 -16.24
CA GLU A 223 12.40 2.11 -16.91
C GLU A 223 12.75 0.67 -16.49
N ILE A 224 12.38 0.28 -15.26
CA ILE A 224 12.72 -1.04 -14.70
C ILE A 224 11.54 -2.01 -14.69
N GLY A 225 10.30 -1.54 -14.87
CA GLY A 225 9.14 -2.41 -14.99
C GLY A 225 7.82 -1.67 -15.20
N SER A 226 6.99 -2.18 -16.11
CA SER A 226 5.73 -1.55 -16.53
C SER A 226 4.69 -1.45 -15.41
N ASP A 227 4.67 -2.39 -14.47
CA ASP A 227 3.73 -2.39 -13.34
C ASP A 227 4.21 -1.50 -12.16
N ILE A 228 5.45 -1.02 -12.17
CA ILE A 228 6.03 -0.30 -11.01
C ILE A 228 5.41 1.09 -10.82
N PRO A 229 5.18 1.90 -11.87
CA PRO A 229 4.53 3.21 -11.75
C PRO A 229 3.18 3.17 -11.04
N PHE A 230 2.44 2.06 -11.16
CA PHE A 230 1.15 1.89 -10.49
C PHE A 230 1.25 1.98 -8.97
N PHE A 231 2.36 1.56 -8.34
CA PHE A 231 2.47 1.54 -6.88
C PHE A 231 2.67 2.93 -6.24
N PHE A 232 2.80 3.97 -7.08
CA PHE A 232 2.73 5.37 -6.71
C PHE A 232 1.33 5.98 -6.91
N SER A 233 0.35 5.19 -7.36
CA SER A 233 -1.07 5.60 -7.49
C SER A 233 -1.78 5.65 -6.14
N ARG A 234 -3.04 6.09 -6.16
CA ARG A 234 -3.96 6.10 -5.01
C ARG A 234 -4.59 4.74 -4.68
N GLY A 235 -4.02 3.65 -5.20
CA GLY A 235 -4.43 2.28 -4.88
C GLY A 235 -5.31 1.62 -5.94
N ALA A 236 -5.94 2.39 -6.82
CA ALA A 236 -6.60 1.86 -8.01
C ALA A 236 -6.43 2.82 -9.18
N ALA A 237 -6.13 2.26 -10.35
CA ALA A 237 -5.82 3.06 -11.52
C ALA A 237 -6.10 2.32 -12.82
N TYR A 238 -6.57 3.05 -13.81
CA TYR A 238 -6.64 2.61 -15.18
C TYR A 238 -5.27 2.80 -15.82
N CYS A 239 -4.65 1.68 -16.20
CA CYS A 239 -3.29 1.61 -16.68
C CYS A 239 -3.29 1.26 -18.18
N THR A 240 -2.54 2.04 -18.96
CA THR A 240 -2.41 1.87 -20.42
C THR A 240 -0.95 1.85 -20.88
N GLY A 241 -0.71 1.77 -22.20
CA GLY A 241 0.62 1.52 -22.76
C GLY A 241 1.02 0.08 -22.48
N ARG A 242 2.20 -0.16 -21.90
CA ARG A 242 2.59 -1.45 -21.33
C ARG A 242 2.10 -1.64 -19.89
N GLY A 243 1.39 -0.66 -19.33
CA GLY A 243 0.96 -0.56 -17.93
C GLY A 243 1.58 0.63 -17.18
N GLU A 244 2.53 1.34 -17.79
CA GLU A 244 3.27 2.46 -17.18
C GLU A 244 2.52 3.79 -17.22
N ILE A 245 1.50 3.93 -18.07
CA ILE A 245 0.67 5.13 -18.13
C ILE A 245 -0.47 4.95 -17.14
N VAL A 246 -0.38 5.64 -15.99
CA VAL A 246 -1.26 5.44 -14.83
C VAL A 246 -2.23 6.60 -14.70
N GLN A 247 -3.53 6.30 -14.70
CA GLN A 247 -4.59 7.25 -14.39
C GLN A 247 -5.35 6.78 -13.15
N ASP A 248 -5.26 7.52 -12.04
CA ASP A 248 -5.98 7.20 -10.80
C ASP A 248 -7.49 7.09 -11.04
N ILE A 249 -8.09 6.04 -10.48
CA ILE A 249 -9.54 5.85 -10.45
C ILE A 249 -9.96 5.85 -8.98
N PRO A 250 -10.74 6.84 -8.52
CA PRO A 250 -11.15 6.92 -7.13
C PRO A 250 -12.22 5.87 -6.82
N ASN A 251 -11.99 5.09 -5.76
CA ASN A 251 -12.93 4.15 -5.16
C ASN A 251 -13.68 3.24 -6.18
N PRO A 252 -12.98 2.56 -7.11
CA PRO A 252 -13.67 1.75 -8.12
C PRO A 252 -14.29 0.49 -7.52
N LEU A 253 -13.85 0.08 -6.32
CA LEU A 253 -14.34 -1.08 -5.59
C LEU A 253 -14.58 -0.72 -4.12
N PRO A 254 -15.51 -1.41 -3.42
CA PRO A 254 -15.68 -1.24 -1.98
C PRO A 254 -14.40 -1.62 -1.20
N GLU A 255 -13.99 -0.80 -0.24
CA GLU A 255 -12.77 -1.01 0.56
C GLU A 255 -12.75 -2.34 1.34
N ASN A 256 -13.94 -2.84 1.70
CA ASN A 256 -14.11 -4.06 2.50
C ASN A 256 -14.59 -5.26 1.66
N LEU A 257 -14.38 -5.25 0.34
CA LEU A 257 -14.74 -6.36 -0.54
C LEU A 257 -13.89 -7.60 -0.20
N PRO A 258 -14.47 -8.69 0.33
CA PRO A 258 -13.71 -9.90 0.61
C PRO A 258 -13.22 -10.54 -0.69
N MET A 259 -11.93 -10.84 -0.76
CA MET A 259 -11.30 -11.51 -1.91
C MET A 259 -10.61 -12.79 -1.48
N VAL A 260 -10.79 -13.85 -2.25
CA VAL A 260 -10.08 -15.13 -2.07
C VAL A 260 -9.14 -15.32 -3.25
N LEU A 261 -7.84 -15.41 -2.98
CA LEU A 261 -6.83 -15.69 -4.00
C LEU A 261 -6.51 -17.18 -4.02
N ILE A 262 -6.65 -17.80 -5.19
CA ILE A 262 -6.30 -19.21 -5.42
C ILE A 262 -5.12 -19.24 -6.38
N LYS A 263 -3.94 -19.58 -5.87
CA LYS A 263 -2.71 -19.69 -6.67
C LYS A 263 -2.38 -21.18 -6.91
N PRO A 264 -2.39 -21.66 -8.16
CA PRO A 264 -1.99 -23.03 -8.46
C PRO A 264 -0.48 -23.22 -8.23
N PRO A 265 0.03 -24.44 -8.00
CA PRO A 265 1.46 -24.68 -7.73
C PRO A 265 2.39 -24.14 -8.82
N GLU A 266 1.96 -24.18 -10.07
CA GLU A 266 2.70 -23.75 -11.24
C GLU A 266 2.96 -22.23 -11.24
N ALA A 267 4.16 -21.85 -11.67
CA ALA A 267 4.48 -20.45 -11.97
C ALA A 267 4.14 -20.16 -13.44
N CYS A 268 3.57 -18.99 -13.70
CA CYS A 268 3.26 -18.57 -15.06
C CYS A 268 4.27 -17.49 -15.48
N SER A 269 5.09 -17.80 -16.50
CA SER A 269 6.02 -16.81 -17.05
C SER A 269 5.24 -15.78 -17.88
N THR A 270 5.21 -14.53 -17.42
CA THR A 270 4.57 -13.42 -18.15
C THR A 270 5.06 -13.37 -19.59
N ALA A 271 6.37 -13.45 -19.82
CA ALA A 271 6.94 -13.41 -21.16
C ALA A 271 6.45 -14.55 -22.06
N GLU A 272 6.33 -15.77 -21.52
CA GLU A 272 5.85 -16.93 -22.30
C GLU A 272 4.35 -16.83 -22.61
N VAL A 273 3.54 -16.32 -21.68
CA VAL A 273 2.11 -16.05 -21.91
C VAL A 273 1.93 -15.04 -23.04
N TYR A 274 2.64 -13.92 -22.98
CA TYR A 274 2.58 -12.89 -24.03
C TYR A 274 3.13 -13.39 -25.38
N LYS A 275 4.12 -14.28 -25.38
CA LYS A 275 4.65 -14.88 -26.62
C LYS A 275 3.64 -15.78 -27.33
N ARG A 276 2.79 -16.48 -26.57
CA ARG A 276 1.74 -17.38 -27.10
C ARG A 276 0.41 -16.67 -27.34
N PHE A 277 0.29 -15.41 -26.93
CA PHE A 277 -0.94 -14.64 -27.01
C PHE A 277 -1.35 -14.38 -28.47
N ARG A 278 -2.63 -14.60 -28.79
CA ARG A 278 -3.21 -14.35 -30.12
C ARG A 278 -4.31 -13.30 -30.00
N LEU A 279 -4.02 -12.09 -30.46
CA LEU A 279 -4.92 -10.93 -30.33
C LEU A 279 -6.32 -11.18 -30.91
N GLU A 280 -6.40 -11.90 -32.03
CA GLU A 280 -7.66 -12.19 -32.73
C GLU A 280 -8.60 -13.13 -31.98
N GLN A 281 -8.11 -13.85 -30.96
CA GLN A 281 -8.90 -14.80 -30.16
C GLN A 281 -9.45 -14.17 -28.88
N THR A 282 -9.59 -12.84 -28.83
CA THR A 282 -9.94 -12.13 -27.60
C THR A 282 -11.25 -11.35 -27.70
N SER A 283 -11.91 -11.13 -26.56
CA SER A 283 -13.17 -10.38 -26.45
C SER A 283 -13.05 -9.00 -27.06
N GLN A 284 -14.01 -8.56 -27.88
CA GLN A 284 -13.99 -7.21 -28.49
C GLN A 284 -14.55 -6.13 -27.56
N ALA A 285 -14.78 -6.44 -26.28
CA ALA A 285 -15.24 -5.46 -25.29
C ALA A 285 -14.28 -4.28 -25.21
N ASP A 286 -14.86 -3.08 -25.24
CA ASP A 286 -14.12 -1.83 -25.10
C ASP A 286 -13.70 -1.64 -23.63
N PRO A 287 -12.40 -1.42 -23.35
CA PRO A 287 -11.90 -1.28 -21.98
C PRO A 287 -12.50 -0.10 -21.21
N MET A 288 -12.89 0.98 -21.89
CA MET A 288 -13.52 2.14 -21.24
C MET A 288 -14.93 1.80 -20.80
N THR A 289 -15.69 1.10 -21.67
CA THR A 289 -17.01 0.57 -21.32
C THR A 289 -16.93 -0.36 -20.11
N LEU A 290 -15.96 -1.28 -20.06
CA LEU A 290 -15.76 -2.17 -18.90
C LEU A 290 -15.43 -1.38 -17.62
N LEU A 291 -14.60 -0.34 -17.72
CA LEU A 291 -14.27 0.52 -16.59
C LEU A 291 -15.50 1.27 -16.06
N GLU A 292 -16.33 1.82 -16.95
CA GLU A 292 -17.58 2.48 -16.60
C GLU A 292 -18.55 1.53 -15.92
N GLU A 293 -18.71 0.31 -16.45
CA GLU A 293 -19.58 -0.72 -15.87
C GLU A 293 -19.14 -1.10 -14.44
N ILE A 294 -17.85 -1.36 -14.24
CA ILE A 294 -17.30 -1.72 -12.92
C ILE A 294 -17.48 -0.59 -11.90
N THR A 295 -17.23 0.65 -12.32
CA THR A 295 -17.33 1.81 -11.44
C THR A 295 -18.77 2.20 -11.11
N GLN A 296 -19.74 1.86 -11.95
CA GLN A 296 -21.15 2.20 -11.76
C GLN A 296 -22.00 1.07 -11.14
N TRP A 297 -21.75 -0.19 -11.47
CA TRP A 297 -22.71 -1.29 -11.24
C TRP A 297 -22.24 -2.40 -10.30
N ASP A 298 -21.12 -2.19 -9.61
CA ASP A 298 -20.42 -3.16 -8.75
C ASP A 298 -19.86 -4.37 -9.55
N ILE A 299 -18.73 -4.91 -9.09
CA ILE A 299 -17.95 -5.95 -9.78
C ILE A 299 -18.78 -7.23 -10.00
N THR A 300 -19.76 -7.47 -9.12
CA THR A 300 -20.60 -8.68 -9.09
C THR A 300 -21.53 -8.82 -10.29
N ARG A 301 -21.77 -7.75 -11.06
CA ARG A 301 -22.61 -7.78 -12.26
C ARG A 301 -21.82 -7.81 -13.58
N CYS A 302 -20.55 -7.45 -13.55
CA CYS A 302 -19.77 -7.15 -14.76
C CYS A 302 -18.75 -8.25 -15.13
N LEU A 303 -18.49 -9.20 -14.23
CA LEU A 303 -17.55 -10.31 -14.45
C LEU A 303 -18.28 -11.65 -14.40
N CYS A 304 -18.74 -12.11 -15.57
CA CYS A 304 -19.03 -13.51 -15.88
C CYS A 304 -18.39 -13.85 -17.22
#